data_AF-A0A6I0E929-F1
#
_entry.id   AF-A0A6I0E929-F1
#
_cell.length_a   1.000
_cell.length_b   1.000
_cell.length_c   1.000
_cell.angle_alpha   90.00
_cell.angle_beta   90.00
_cell.angle_gamma   90.00
#
_symmetry.space_group_name_H-M   'P 1'
#
loop_
_entity.id
_entity.type
_entity.pdbx_description
1 polymer ?
#
loop_
_entity_poly.entity_id
_entity_poly.type
_entity_poly.pdbx_seq_one_letter_code
_entity_poly.pdbx_strand_id
1 'polypeptide(L)'
;MISRRLLRIKILQVLFAHFRSENDSLNNLEKELFLSIEKSYQLYHLLLLLPEELVDFAQNKIDLGRQKLRPTPEEVNPNTRFVENKAIDKLRINQSLINYSTEKRLNWRHHPELIKSIYSKLILSDYYSQYMSAETNGFADDKQLLLNFFNKELGDLDDFNNFLEEQSIYWNDDLEFVLSMATKTVKKFTESSDESAELMPMFRNEDDEDFAKKLLRKVVLRHAENVKLIEEYTQNWEVDR
;
A
#
# COMPACT_ATOMS: atom_id res chain seq x y z
N MET A 1 2.24 -0.97 10.17
CA MET A 1 1.67 -1.84 11.20
C MET A 1 0.22 -1.51 11.36
N ILE A 2 -0.62 -2.54 11.35
CA ILE A 2 -2.06 -2.42 11.39
C ILE A 2 -2.46 -1.90 12.77
N SER A 3 -3.11 -0.74 12.80
CA SER A 3 -3.48 -0.08 14.04
C SER A 3 -4.74 -0.74 14.63
N ARG A 4 -4.92 -0.67 15.95
CA ARG A 4 -6.20 -1.07 16.58
C ARG A 4 -7.42 -0.32 16.04
N ARG A 5 -7.23 0.86 15.43
CA ARG A 5 -8.31 1.55 14.72
C ARG A 5 -8.70 0.77 13.46
N LEU A 6 -7.72 0.40 12.63
CA LEU A 6 -7.98 -0.40 11.44
C LEU A 6 -8.56 -1.78 11.80
N LEU A 7 -8.05 -2.45 12.84
CA LEU A 7 -8.59 -3.74 13.29
C LEU A 7 -10.09 -3.63 13.62
N ARG A 8 -10.52 -2.55 14.28
CA ARG A 8 -11.95 -2.33 14.58
C ARG A 8 -12.78 -2.10 13.31
N ILE A 9 -12.25 -1.34 12.35
CA ILE A 9 -12.92 -1.11 11.05
C ILE A 9 -13.10 -2.45 10.31
N LYS A 10 -12.04 -3.26 10.23
CA LYS A 10 -12.11 -4.59 9.60
C LYS A 10 -13.06 -5.53 10.30
N ILE A 11 -13.05 -5.55 11.63
CA ILE A 11 -14.03 -6.32 12.42
C ILE A 11 -15.45 -5.86 12.09
N LEU A 12 -15.70 -4.55 11.99
CA LEU A 12 -17.02 -4.04 11.62
C LEU A 12 -17.43 -4.47 10.21
N GLN A 13 -16.53 -4.42 9.22
CA GLN A 13 -16.79 -4.89 7.85
C GLN A 13 -17.17 -6.39 7.83
N VAL A 14 -16.41 -7.23 8.53
CA VAL A 14 -16.68 -8.68 8.63
C VAL A 14 -17.99 -8.96 9.34
N LEU A 15 -18.28 -8.25 10.44
CA LEU A 15 -19.54 -8.38 11.16
C LEU A 15 -20.73 -7.93 10.32
N PHE A 16 -20.59 -6.87 9.54
CA PHE A 16 -21.63 -6.39 8.65
C PHE A 16 -21.98 -7.43 7.58
N ALA A 17 -20.96 -8.05 6.98
CA ALA A 17 -21.17 -9.17 6.06
C ALA A 17 -21.83 -10.36 6.76
N HIS A 18 -21.37 -10.71 7.96
CA HIS A 18 -21.91 -11.81 8.76
C HIS A 18 -23.40 -11.68 9.09
N PHE A 19 -23.83 -10.51 9.58
CA PHE A 19 -25.22 -10.30 9.99
C PHE A 19 -26.17 -10.15 8.80
N ARG A 20 -25.64 -10.03 7.58
CA ARG A 20 -26.40 -10.07 6.33
C ARG A 20 -26.39 -11.45 5.66
N SER A 21 -25.52 -12.37 6.07
CA SER A 21 -25.47 -13.73 5.54
C SER A 21 -26.23 -14.71 6.44
N GLU A 22 -27.00 -15.61 5.83
CA GLU A 22 -27.63 -16.71 6.55
C GLU A 22 -26.61 -17.85 6.68
N ASN A 23 -26.08 -18.07 7.89
CA ASN A 23 -25.19 -19.19 8.29
C ASN A 23 -23.67 -19.03 8.10
N ASP A 24 -23.06 -18.00 8.72
CA ASP A 24 -21.61 -18.03 8.93
C ASP A 24 -21.23 -18.50 10.34
N SER A 25 -20.30 -19.46 10.42
CA SER A 25 -19.75 -19.92 11.69
C SER A 25 -18.72 -18.91 12.23
N LEU A 26 -18.60 -18.81 13.56
CA LEU A 26 -17.58 -17.95 14.20
C LEU A 26 -16.16 -18.22 13.67
N ASN A 27 -15.85 -19.48 13.35
CA ASN A 27 -14.56 -19.87 12.78
C ASN A 27 -14.34 -19.29 11.38
N ASN A 28 -15.39 -19.18 10.55
CA ASN A 28 -15.30 -18.55 9.24
C ASN A 28 -15.05 -17.06 9.38
N LEU A 29 -15.73 -16.38 10.31
CA LEU A 29 -15.53 -14.95 10.56
C LEU A 29 -14.10 -14.63 11.00
N GLU A 30 -13.53 -15.46 11.87
CA GLU A 30 -12.12 -15.29 12.26
C GLU A 30 -11.19 -15.45 11.06
N LYS A 31 -11.39 -16.48 10.24
CA LYS A 31 -10.59 -16.69 9.02
C LYS A 31 -10.71 -15.50 8.06
N GLU A 32 -11.93 -15.02 7.85
CA GLU A 32 -12.22 -13.89 6.98
C GLU A 32 -11.57 -12.60 7.48
N LEU A 33 -11.65 -12.33 8.79
CA LEU A 33 -10.96 -11.21 9.41
C LEU A 33 -9.45 -11.29 9.17
N PHE A 34 -8.82 -12.42 9.49
CA PHE A 34 -7.37 -12.56 9.32
C PHE A 34 -6.93 -12.52 7.85
N LEU A 35 -7.75 -13.06 6.94
CA LEU A 35 -7.53 -12.93 5.50
C LEU A 35 -7.56 -11.46 5.07
N SER A 36 -8.54 -10.69 5.52
CA SER A 36 -8.64 -9.25 5.19
C SER A 36 -7.44 -8.44 5.71
N ILE A 37 -6.89 -8.82 6.88
CA ILE A 37 -5.70 -8.20 7.47
C ILE A 37 -4.45 -8.58 6.67
N GLU A 38 -4.32 -9.86 6.30
CA GLU A 38 -3.22 -10.35 5.46
C GLU A 38 -3.24 -9.66 4.09
N LYS A 39 -4.42 -9.45 3.51
CA LYS A 39 -4.57 -8.76 2.23
C LYS A 39 -4.10 -7.31 2.29
N SER A 40 -4.38 -6.55 3.36
CA SER A 40 -3.80 -5.21 3.54
C SER A 40 -2.28 -5.24 3.64
N TYR A 41 -1.73 -6.28 4.28
CA TYR A 41 -0.28 -6.44 4.43
C TYR A 41 0.40 -6.83 3.11
N GLN A 42 -0.27 -7.63 2.27
CA GLN A 42 0.15 -7.89 0.89
C GLN A 42 0.16 -6.60 0.06
N LEU A 43 -0.91 -5.79 0.14
CA LEU A 43 -0.96 -4.49 -0.53
C LEU A 43 0.20 -3.59 -0.10
N TYR A 44 0.51 -3.54 1.19
CA TYR A 44 1.65 -2.77 1.71
C TYR A 44 2.98 -3.14 1.02
N HIS A 45 3.26 -4.43 0.85
CA HIS A 45 4.48 -4.87 0.14
C HIS A 45 4.40 -4.57 -1.35
N LEU A 46 3.24 -4.80 -1.97
CA LEU A 46 3.03 -4.51 -3.39
C LEU A 46 3.27 -3.02 -3.71
N LEU A 47 2.81 -2.11 -2.85
CA LEU A 47 3.08 -0.67 -2.96
C LEU A 47 4.56 -0.35 -2.79
N LEU A 48 5.28 -1.04 -1.92
CA LEU A 48 6.73 -0.83 -1.73
C LEU A 48 7.58 -1.32 -2.91
N LEU A 49 7.10 -2.28 -3.70
CA LEU A 49 7.76 -2.71 -4.94
C LEU A 49 7.53 -1.72 -6.09
N LEU A 50 6.41 -0.99 -6.08
CA LEU A 50 6.02 -0.13 -7.20
C LEU A 50 7.08 0.90 -7.65
N PRO A 51 7.81 1.60 -6.75
CA PRO A 51 8.84 2.55 -7.15
C PRO A 51 9.98 1.93 -7.97
N GLU A 52 10.37 0.67 -7.70
CA GLU A 52 11.46 0.01 -8.41
C GLU A 52 11.05 -0.30 -9.86
N GLU A 53 9.79 -0.69 -10.06
CA GLU A 53 9.21 -0.96 -11.38
C GLU A 53 9.10 0.33 -12.21
N LEU A 54 8.81 1.47 -11.57
CA LEU A 54 8.82 2.78 -12.23
C LEU A 54 10.23 3.19 -12.66
N VAL A 55 11.24 2.90 -11.82
CA VAL A 55 12.65 3.12 -12.18
C VAL A 55 13.06 2.22 -13.35
N ASP A 56 12.71 0.94 -13.31
CA ASP A 56 13.03 0.00 -14.39
C ASP A 56 12.34 0.41 -15.71
N PHE A 57 11.09 0.87 -15.64
CA PHE A 57 10.39 1.43 -16.79
C PHE A 57 11.08 2.69 -17.34
N ALA A 58 11.51 3.61 -16.46
CA ALA A 58 12.22 4.83 -16.86
C ALA A 58 13.59 4.51 -17.49
N GLN A 59 14.33 3.56 -16.92
CA GLN A 59 15.62 3.11 -17.43
C GLN A 59 15.48 2.50 -18.82
N ASN A 60 14.50 1.63 -19.03
CA ASN A 60 14.20 1.07 -20.36
C ASN A 60 13.88 2.17 -21.38
N LYS A 61 13.15 3.22 -21.00
CA LYS A 61 12.86 4.35 -21.88
C LYS A 61 14.12 5.13 -22.26
N ILE A 62 15.04 5.33 -21.32
CA ILE A 62 16.35 5.95 -21.56
C ILE A 62 17.17 5.11 -22.56
N ASP A 63 17.25 3.81 -22.33
CA ASP A 63 18.05 2.90 -23.16
C ASP A 63 17.51 2.82 -24.60
N LEU A 64 16.19 2.76 -24.76
CA LEU A 64 15.54 2.83 -26.08
C LEU A 64 15.79 4.18 -26.77
N GLY A 65 15.78 5.30 -26.03
CA GLY A 65 16.08 6.63 -26.56
C GLY A 65 17.49 6.71 -27.15
N ARG A 66 18.49 6.18 -26.42
CA ARG A 66 19.90 6.12 -26.86
C ARG A 66 20.11 5.26 -28.10
N GLN A 67 19.30 4.22 -28.28
CA GLN A 67 19.39 3.30 -29.43
C GLN A 67 18.69 3.81 -30.70
N LYS A 68 18.00 4.97 -30.66
CA LYS A 68 17.34 5.53 -31.84
C LYS A 68 18.35 5.88 -32.93
N LEU A 69 17.93 5.74 -34.19
CA LEU A 69 18.73 6.13 -35.36
C LEU A 69 19.07 7.63 -35.39
N ARG A 70 18.21 8.47 -34.78
CA ARG A 70 18.38 9.91 -34.63
C ARG A 70 17.93 10.33 -33.23
N PRO A 71 18.79 10.16 -32.21
CA PRO A 71 18.45 10.53 -30.85
C PRO A 71 18.44 12.07 -30.72
N THR A 72 17.52 12.59 -29.92
CA THR A 72 17.50 14.00 -29.51
C THR A 72 18.67 14.30 -28.55
N PRO A 73 19.07 15.57 -28.34
CA PRO A 73 20.14 15.90 -27.40
C PRO A 73 19.88 15.37 -25.97
N GLU A 74 18.63 15.41 -25.52
CA GLU A 74 18.20 14.86 -24.24
C GLU A 74 18.26 13.34 -24.19
N GLU A 75 18.10 12.64 -25.31
CA GLU A 75 18.25 11.18 -25.37
C GLU A 75 19.72 10.75 -25.45
N VAL A 76 20.59 11.59 -26.03
CA VAL A 76 22.04 11.36 -26.03
C VAL A 76 22.61 11.54 -24.63
N ASN A 77 22.18 12.58 -23.92
CA ASN A 77 22.60 12.86 -22.55
C ASN A 77 21.38 12.95 -21.59
N PRO A 78 20.75 11.80 -21.28
CA PRO A 78 19.55 11.76 -20.46
C PRO A 78 19.86 12.11 -19.01
N ASN A 79 18.93 12.80 -18.36
CA ASN A 79 18.98 13.01 -16.93
C ASN A 79 18.66 11.70 -16.20
N THR A 80 19.67 11.08 -15.58
CA THR A 80 19.55 9.81 -14.87
C THR A 80 19.14 9.93 -13.41
N ARG A 81 18.84 11.15 -12.93
CA ARG A 81 18.56 11.41 -11.50
C ARG A 81 17.43 10.56 -10.92
N PHE A 82 16.39 10.26 -11.70
CA PHE A 82 15.30 9.41 -11.22
C PHE A 82 15.70 7.93 -11.15
N VAL A 83 16.44 7.43 -12.14
CA VAL A 83 16.86 6.02 -12.19
C VAL A 83 17.98 5.70 -11.19
N GLU A 84 18.72 6.72 -10.75
CA GLU A 84 19.75 6.63 -9.71
C GLU A 84 19.25 7.05 -8.31
N ASN A 85 17.93 7.05 -8.09
CA ASN A 85 17.34 7.48 -6.83
C ASN A 85 17.72 6.53 -5.68
N LYS A 86 18.53 7.03 -4.75
CA LYS A 86 19.11 6.21 -3.67
C LYS A 86 18.08 5.75 -2.64
N ALA A 87 16.94 6.44 -2.52
CA ALA A 87 15.87 6.04 -1.60
C ALA A 87 15.09 4.84 -2.15
N ILE A 88 14.89 4.76 -3.47
CA ILE A 88 14.31 3.60 -4.14
C ILE A 88 15.26 2.40 -4.06
N ASP A 89 16.57 2.61 -4.18
CA ASP A 89 17.55 1.54 -4.01
C ASP A 89 17.46 0.87 -2.63
N LYS A 90 17.14 1.63 -1.56
CA LYS A 90 16.93 1.06 -0.22
C LYS A 90 15.76 0.08 -0.17
N LEU A 91 14.72 0.29 -0.99
CA LEU A 91 13.62 -0.67 -1.14
C LEU A 91 14.08 -1.88 -1.93
N ARG A 92 14.75 -1.66 -3.07
CA ARG A 92 15.20 -2.70 -4.00
C ARG A 92 16.11 -3.73 -3.34
N ILE A 93 16.99 -3.30 -2.44
CA ILE A 93 17.92 -4.21 -1.72
C ILE A 93 17.34 -4.78 -0.42
N ASN A 94 16.12 -4.41 -0.02
CA ASN A 94 15.59 -4.81 1.28
C ASN A 94 15.25 -6.30 1.31
N GLN A 95 15.97 -7.08 2.12
CA GLN A 95 15.83 -8.53 2.12
C GLN A 95 14.45 -8.98 2.64
N SER A 96 13.87 -8.24 3.59
CA SER A 96 12.52 -8.55 4.09
C SER A 96 11.46 -8.36 3.01
N LEU A 97 11.57 -7.29 2.21
CA LEU A 97 10.68 -7.01 1.10
C LEU A 97 10.78 -8.10 0.03
N ILE A 98 12.01 -8.45 -0.38
CA ILE A 98 12.29 -9.47 -1.40
C ILE A 98 11.77 -10.85 -0.97
N ASN A 99 12.03 -11.24 0.28
CA ASN A 99 11.60 -12.54 0.79
C ASN A 99 10.07 -12.64 0.81
N TYR A 100 9.39 -11.63 1.36
CA TYR A 100 7.94 -11.61 1.46
C TYR A 100 7.27 -11.55 0.09
N SER A 101 7.76 -10.70 -0.83
CA SER A 101 7.22 -10.60 -2.18
C SER A 101 7.39 -11.90 -2.96
N THR A 102 8.51 -12.59 -2.79
CA THR A 102 8.75 -13.91 -3.41
C THR A 102 7.82 -14.98 -2.84
N GLU A 103 7.69 -15.07 -1.52
CA GLU A 103 6.82 -16.03 -0.84
C GLU A 103 5.35 -15.86 -1.26
N LYS A 104 4.87 -14.61 -1.28
CA LYS A 104 3.48 -14.26 -1.63
C LYS A 104 3.26 -14.05 -3.12
N ARG A 105 4.32 -14.20 -3.95
CA ARG A 105 4.32 -14.00 -5.41
C ARG A 105 3.82 -12.61 -5.85
N LEU A 106 4.12 -11.58 -5.05
CA LEU A 106 3.75 -10.19 -5.32
C LEU A 106 4.71 -9.57 -6.34
N ASN A 107 4.18 -9.05 -7.44
CA ASN A 107 4.95 -8.36 -8.47
C ASN A 107 4.03 -7.58 -9.42
N TRP A 108 4.59 -6.67 -10.22
CA TRP A 108 3.85 -5.85 -11.18
C TRP A 108 3.99 -6.31 -12.64
N ARG A 109 4.69 -7.43 -12.89
CA ARG A 109 5.10 -7.86 -14.26
C ARG A 109 3.93 -8.09 -15.21
N HIS A 110 2.76 -8.45 -14.68
CA HIS A 110 1.56 -8.69 -15.47
C HIS A 110 0.73 -7.43 -15.74
N HIS A 111 1.18 -6.26 -15.26
CA HIS A 111 0.46 -5.00 -15.37
C HIS A 111 1.32 -3.85 -15.94
N PRO A 112 2.03 -4.04 -17.07
CA PRO A 112 2.93 -3.03 -17.63
C PRO A 112 2.23 -1.75 -18.07
N GLU A 113 0.97 -1.83 -18.53
CA GLU A 113 0.20 -0.63 -18.90
C GLU A 113 -0.15 0.23 -17.68
N LEU A 114 -0.39 -0.38 -16.51
CA LEU A 114 -0.62 0.35 -15.27
C LEU A 114 0.66 1.08 -14.83
N ILE A 115 1.81 0.41 -14.89
CA ILE A 115 3.12 1.03 -14.61
C ILE A 115 3.37 2.23 -15.53
N LYS A 116 3.06 2.09 -16.82
CA LYS A 116 3.16 3.17 -17.80
C LYS A 116 2.19 4.32 -17.51
N SER A 117 0.95 4.04 -17.11
CA SER A 117 -0.04 5.05 -16.71
C SER A 117 0.43 5.85 -15.49
N ILE A 118 0.87 5.15 -14.43
CA ILE A 118 1.41 5.75 -13.21
C ILE A 118 2.66 6.58 -13.53
N TYR A 119 3.60 6.05 -14.31
CA TYR A 119 4.81 6.78 -14.71
C TYR A 119 4.47 8.04 -15.51
N SER A 120 3.51 7.97 -16.43
CA SER A 120 3.07 9.12 -17.23
C SER A 120 2.47 10.22 -16.35
N LYS A 121 1.71 9.86 -15.32
CA LYS A 121 1.19 10.82 -14.32
C LYS A 121 2.32 11.44 -13.51
N LEU A 122 3.26 10.61 -13.01
CA LEU A 122 4.41 11.04 -12.22
C LEU A 122 5.24 12.11 -12.95
N ILE A 123 5.61 11.88 -14.21
CA ILE A 123 6.47 12.81 -14.96
C ILE A 123 5.78 14.15 -15.29
N LEU A 124 4.43 14.19 -15.27
CA LEU A 124 3.65 15.41 -15.49
C LEU A 124 3.49 16.23 -14.20
N SER A 125 3.86 15.68 -13.04
CA SER A 125 3.73 16.38 -11.77
C SER A 125 4.77 17.49 -11.60
N ASP A 126 4.37 18.59 -10.97
CA ASP A 126 5.25 19.74 -10.70
C ASP A 126 6.42 19.35 -9.79
N TYR A 127 6.17 18.50 -8.78
CA TYR A 127 7.21 18.12 -7.83
C TYR A 127 8.25 17.18 -8.47
N TYR A 128 7.85 16.36 -9.45
CA TYR A 128 8.82 15.56 -10.22
C TYR A 128 9.68 16.46 -11.10
N SER A 129 9.07 17.43 -11.79
CA SER A 129 9.80 18.40 -12.62
C SER A 129 10.81 19.23 -11.78
N GLN A 130 10.42 19.65 -10.58
CA GLN A 130 11.30 20.33 -9.63
C GLN A 130 12.44 19.43 -9.15
N TYR A 131 12.14 18.16 -8.81
CA TYR A 131 13.16 17.19 -8.44
C TYR A 131 14.17 16.98 -9.59
N MET A 132 13.71 16.81 -10.83
CA MET A 132 14.61 16.56 -11.96
C MET A 132 15.51 17.76 -12.30
N SER A 133 15.06 18.99 -12.02
CA SER A 133 15.77 20.23 -12.38
C SER A 133 16.63 20.84 -11.25
N ALA A 134 16.56 20.32 -10.02
CA ALA A 134 17.31 20.89 -8.90
C ALA A 134 18.84 20.73 -9.08
N GLU A 135 19.62 21.76 -8.74
CA GLU A 135 21.08 21.80 -8.94
C GLU A 135 21.83 20.80 -8.05
N THR A 136 21.33 20.56 -6.84
CA THR A 136 21.89 19.60 -5.88
C THR A 136 21.00 18.38 -5.76
N ASN A 137 21.62 17.22 -5.51
CA ASN A 137 20.90 15.99 -5.19
C ASN A 137 21.49 15.35 -3.93
N GLY A 138 20.63 15.08 -2.95
CA GLY A 138 20.96 14.29 -1.77
C GLY A 138 19.90 13.24 -1.47
N PHE A 139 20.23 12.31 -0.57
CA PHE A 139 19.30 11.28 -0.12
C PHE A 139 17.98 11.84 0.41
N ALA A 140 18.02 13.04 1.01
CA ALA A 140 16.81 13.72 1.49
C ALA A 140 15.84 14.10 0.35
N ASP A 141 16.38 14.56 -0.78
CA ASP A 141 15.60 14.92 -1.97
C ASP A 141 15.00 13.68 -2.63
N ASP A 142 15.82 12.63 -2.80
CA ASP A 142 15.42 11.32 -3.29
C ASP A 142 14.26 10.74 -2.47
N LYS A 143 14.40 10.80 -1.14
CA LYS A 143 13.37 10.36 -0.20
C LYS A 143 12.12 11.22 -0.31
N GLN A 144 12.26 12.53 -0.46
CA GLN A 144 11.11 13.43 -0.55
C GLN A 144 10.29 13.18 -1.83
N LEU A 145 10.95 12.89 -2.96
CA LEU A 145 10.27 12.48 -4.19
C LEU A 145 9.40 11.23 -3.94
N LEU A 146 9.99 10.21 -3.30
CA LEU A 146 9.30 8.96 -3.01
C LEU A 146 8.12 9.16 -2.04
N LEU A 147 8.26 10.03 -1.04
CA LEU A 147 7.15 10.40 -0.15
C LEU A 147 6.04 11.15 -0.88
N ASN A 148 6.39 12.07 -1.79
CA ASN A 148 5.39 12.78 -2.60
C ASN A 148 4.63 11.81 -3.50
N PHE A 149 5.34 10.86 -4.12
CA PHE A 149 4.74 9.81 -4.95
C PHE A 149 3.64 9.04 -4.20
N PHE A 150 3.94 8.47 -3.02
CA PHE A 150 2.96 7.74 -2.23
C PHE A 150 1.78 8.60 -1.75
N ASN A 151 2.00 9.89 -1.51
CA ASN A 151 0.95 10.77 -0.99
C ASN A 151 0.05 11.37 -2.08
N LYS A 152 0.48 11.41 -3.35
CA LYS A 152 -0.19 12.20 -4.41
C LYS A 152 -0.59 11.40 -5.64
N GLU A 153 0.15 10.34 -6.00
CA GLU A 153 -0.02 9.74 -7.32
C GLU A 153 -1.07 8.64 -7.37
N LEU A 154 -1.22 7.87 -6.28
CA LEU A 154 -1.96 6.61 -6.29
C LEU A 154 -3.44 6.73 -5.90
N GLY A 155 -3.79 7.55 -4.89
CA GLY A 155 -5.16 7.60 -4.35
C GLY A 155 -6.22 8.04 -5.37
N ASP A 156 -5.90 9.03 -6.20
CA ASP A 156 -6.83 9.62 -7.17
C ASP A 156 -6.64 9.07 -8.60
N LEU A 157 -6.02 7.89 -8.75
CA LEU A 157 -5.80 7.29 -10.07
C LEU A 157 -6.83 6.18 -10.33
N ASP A 158 -7.81 6.46 -11.20
CA ASP A 158 -8.89 5.52 -11.52
C ASP A 158 -8.38 4.15 -12.00
N ASP A 159 -7.41 4.13 -12.92
CA ASP A 159 -6.78 2.88 -13.40
C ASP A 159 -6.21 2.04 -12.25
N PHE A 160 -5.66 2.71 -11.24
CA PHE A 160 -5.07 2.05 -10.08
C PHE A 160 -6.15 1.51 -9.13
N ASN A 161 -7.20 2.28 -8.86
CA ASN A 161 -8.33 1.86 -8.05
C ASN A 161 -9.08 0.68 -8.69
N ASN A 162 -9.27 0.71 -10.02
CA ASN A 162 -9.87 -0.39 -10.77
C ASN A 162 -9.01 -1.66 -10.67
N PHE A 163 -7.69 -1.53 -10.87
CA PHE A 163 -6.76 -2.65 -10.70
C PHE A 163 -6.88 -3.27 -9.30
N LEU A 164 -6.87 -2.45 -8.25
CA LEU A 164 -6.97 -2.94 -6.88
C LEU A 164 -8.29 -3.71 -6.63
N GLU A 165 -9.40 -3.20 -7.14
CA GLU A 165 -10.72 -3.85 -7.04
C GLU A 165 -10.75 -5.22 -7.72
N GLU A 166 -10.18 -5.30 -8.93
CA GLU A 166 -10.08 -6.56 -9.68
C GLU A 166 -9.21 -7.60 -8.97
N GLN A 167 -8.14 -7.17 -8.29
CA GLN A 167 -7.22 -8.06 -7.60
C GLN A 167 -7.73 -8.51 -6.23
N SER A 168 -8.40 -7.62 -5.49
CA SER A 168 -8.91 -7.95 -4.17
C SER A 168 -9.99 -7.00 -3.70
N ILE A 169 -11.12 -7.58 -3.29
CA ILE A 169 -12.24 -6.88 -2.66
C ILE A 169 -11.88 -6.11 -1.38
N TYR A 170 -10.72 -6.38 -0.76
CA TYR A 170 -10.29 -5.70 0.48
C TYR A 170 -9.42 -4.46 0.22
N TRP A 171 -8.84 -4.30 -0.97
CA TRP A 171 -7.73 -3.37 -1.17
C TRP A 171 -8.14 -1.91 -1.30
N ASN A 172 -9.25 -1.60 -1.97
CA ASN A 172 -9.70 -0.22 -2.15
C ASN A 172 -9.96 0.49 -0.82
N ASP A 173 -10.69 -0.17 0.08
CA ASP A 173 -11.03 0.36 1.41
C ASP A 173 -9.80 0.59 2.30
N ASP A 174 -8.74 -0.19 2.08
CA ASP A 174 -7.51 -0.12 2.89
C ASP A 174 -6.46 0.83 2.31
N LEU A 175 -6.63 1.30 1.08
CA LEU A 175 -5.56 1.96 0.31
C LEU A 175 -4.98 3.16 1.06
N GLU A 176 -5.80 4.07 1.57
CA GLU A 176 -5.34 5.26 2.30
C GLU A 176 -4.47 4.88 3.52
N PHE A 177 -4.91 3.87 4.27
CA PHE A 177 -4.17 3.39 5.43
C PHE A 177 -2.84 2.73 5.03
N VAL A 178 -2.86 1.94 3.96
CA VAL A 178 -1.69 1.21 3.48
C VAL A 178 -0.66 2.17 2.85
N LEU A 179 -1.11 3.22 2.16
CA LEU A 179 -0.24 4.34 1.73
C LEU A 179 0.39 5.03 2.94
N SER A 180 -0.39 5.33 3.98
CA SER A 180 0.15 5.86 5.24
C SER A 180 1.21 4.94 5.86
N MET A 181 1.04 3.62 5.71
CA MET A 181 2.06 2.66 6.12
C MET A 181 3.33 2.78 5.26
N ALA A 182 3.22 2.72 3.94
CA ALA A 182 4.36 2.87 3.03
C ALA A 182 5.13 4.18 3.31
N THR A 183 4.43 5.30 3.44
CA THR A 183 5.02 6.62 3.76
C THR A 183 5.79 6.60 5.09
N LYS A 184 5.27 5.94 6.13
CA LYS A 184 5.98 5.82 7.43
C LYS A 184 7.22 4.95 7.33
N THR A 185 7.20 3.88 6.54
CA THR A 185 8.38 3.04 6.29
C THR A 185 9.46 3.85 5.59
N VAL A 186 9.12 4.51 4.48
CA VAL A 186 10.07 5.35 3.73
C VAL A 186 10.64 6.46 4.60
N LYS A 187 9.84 7.12 5.45
CA LYS A 187 10.32 8.16 6.38
C LYS A 187 11.45 7.69 7.29
N LYS A 188 11.41 6.42 7.73
CA LYS A 188 12.43 5.81 8.60
C LYS A 188 13.74 5.50 7.88
N PHE A 189 13.73 5.41 6.55
CA PHE A 189 14.97 5.21 5.81
C PHE A 189 15.91 6.42 5.91
N THR A 190 17.18 6.06 6.03
CA THR A 190 18.33 6.95 6.13
C THR A 190 19.35 6.53 5.08
N GLU A 191 20.33 7.38 4.81
CA GLU A 191 21.39 7.05 3.86
C GLU A 191 22.19 5.81 4.27
N SER A 192 22.33 5.60 5.59
CA SER A 192 22.99 4.43 6.21
C SER A 192 22.11 3.18 6.29
N SER A 193 20.83 3.24 5.92
CA SER A 193 19.98 2.05 5.88
C SER A 193 20.54 1.03 4.88
N ASP A 194 20.64 -0.23 5.27
CA ASP A 194 21.13 -1.33 4.44
C ASP A 194 20.00 -2.31 4.09
N GLU A 195 20.36 -3.47 3.52
CA GLU A 195 19.44 -4.55 3.16
C GLU A 195 18.61 -5.10 4.34
N SER A 196 19.08 -4.89 5.58
CA SER A 196 18.44 -5.36 6.80
C SER A 196 17.46 -4.35 7.42
N ALA A 197 17.28 -3.18 6.79
CA ALA A 197 16.39 -2.14 7.31
C ALA A 197 14.98 -2.67 7.58
N GLU A 198 14.48 -2.45 8.80
CA GLU A 198 13.21 -3.03 9.23
C GLU A 198 12.02 -2.43 8.49
N LEU A 199 11.19 -3.31 7.92
CA LEU A 199 9.85 -2.97 7.46
C LEU A 199 8.88 -2.95 8.63
N MET A 200 7.74 -2.28 8.46
CA MET A 200 6.71 -2.36 9.48
C MET A 200 6.10 -3.76 9.55
N PRO A 201 5.98 -4.36 10.75
CA PRO A 201 5.33 -5.64 10.91
C PRO A 201 3.81 -5.52 10.68
N MET A 202 3.16 -6.66 10.42
CA MET A 202 1.71 -6.78 10.26
C MET A 202 0.99 -6.32 11.54
N PHE A 203 1.33 -6.91 12.68
CA PHE A 203 0.87 -6.54 14.02
C PHE A 203 1.98 -5.86 14.82
N ARG A 204 1.63 -5.06 15.83
CA ARG A 204 2.63 -4.46 16.74
C ARG A 204 3.33 -5.50 17.58
N ASN A 205 2.53 -6.41 18.06
CA ASN A 205 2.80 -7.41 19.06
C ASN A 205 1.64 -8.42 19.02
N GLU A 206 1.83 -9.54 19.70
CA GLU A 206 0.82 -10.60 19.82
C GLU A 206 -0.47 -10.08 20.47
N ASP A 207 -0.40 -9.07 21.34
CA ASP A 207 -1.57 -8.46 21.98
C ASP A 207 -2.55 -7.87 20.96
N ASP A 208 -2.08 -7.33 19.83
CA ASP A 208 -2.93 -6.74 18.81
C ASP A 208 -3.67 -7.79 17.98
N GLU A 209 -3.04 -8.93 17.72
CA GLU A 209 -3.66 -10.11 17.09
C GLU A 209 -4.73 -10.72 18.02
N ASP A 210 -4.37 -10.95 19.28
CA ASP A 210 -5.28 -11.47 20.29
C ASP A 210 -6.43 -10.50 20.57
N PHE A 211 -6.17 -9.18 20.56
CA PHE A 211 -7.20 -8.15 20.64
C PHE A 211 -8.23 -8.29 19.50
N ALA A 212 -7.78 -8.45 18.26
CA ALA A 212 -8.67 -8.57 17.11
C ALA A 212 -9.60 -9.79 17.25
N LYS A 213 -9.01 -10.94 17.59
CA LYS A 213 -9.73 -12.20 17.80
C LYS A 213 -10.72 -12.12 18.96
N LYS A 214 -10.29 -11.62 20.12
CA LYS A 214 -11.15 -11.49 21.31
C LYS A 214 -12.29 -10.52 21.07
N LEU A 215 -12.04 -9.41 20.38
CA LEU A 215 -13.07 -8.43 20.10
C LEU A 215 -14.15 -9.01 19.18
N LEU A 216 -13.75 -9.63 18.06
CA LEU A 216 -14.68 -10.28 17.13
C LEU A 216 -15.56 -11.30 17.87
N ARG A 217 -14.94 -12.23 18.60
CA ARG A 217 -15.66 -13.26 19.38
C ARG A 217 -16.65 -12.67 20.37
N LYS A 218 -16.23 -11.66 21.14
CA LYS A 218 -17.10 -11.04 22.14
C LYS A 218 -18.30 -10.33 21.50
N VAL A 219 -18.12 -9.67 20.36
CA VAL A 219 -19.23 -8.99 19.67
C VAL A 219 -20.24 -9.99 19.15
N VAL A 220 -19.80 -11.09 18.53
CA VAL A 220 -20.68 -12.15 18.03
C VAL A 220 -21.42 -12.85 19.17
N LEU A 221 -20.68 -13.30 20.20
CA LEU A 221 -21.27 -14.05 21.33
C LEU A 221 -22.25 -13.23 22.16
N ARG A 222 -22.03 -11.91 22.24
CA ARG A 222 -22.90 -10.97 22.99
C ARG A 222 -23.83 -10.18 22.08
N HIS A 223 -24.02 -10.60 20.83
CA HIS A 223 -24.76 -9.81 19.85
C HIS A 223 -26.17 -9.44 20.35
N ALA A 224 -26.94 -10.40 20.85
CA ALA A 224 -28.29 -10.16 21.37
C ALA A 224 -28.31 -9.20 22.58
N GLU A 225 -27.32 -9.27 23.46
CA GLU A 225 -27.18 -8.35 24.60
C GLU A 225 -26.82 -6.93 24.11
N ASN A 226 -25.89 -6.84 23.16
CA ASN A 226 -25.46 -5.58 22.57
C ASN A 226 -26.60 -4.89 21.82
N VAL A 227 -27.40 -5.64 21.04
CA VAL A 227 -28.57 -5.10 20.31
C VAL A 227 -29.60 -4.54 21.28
N LYS A 228 -29.96 -5.28 22.34
CA LYS A 228 -30.88 -4.78 23.38
C LYS A 228 -30.37 -3.51 24.06
N LEU A 229 -29.07 -3.45 24.34
CA LEU A 229 -28.46 -2.26 24.92
C LEU A 229 -28.51 -1.08 23.94
N ILE A 230 -28.29 -1.30 22.64
CA ILE A 230 -28.41 -0.24 21.63
C ILE A 230 -29.86 0.26 21.58
N GLU A 231 -30.83 -0.65 21.46
CA GLU A 231 -32.28 -0.36 21.43
C GLU A 231 -32.74 0.50 22.61
N GLU A 232 -32.27 0.20 23.82
CA GLU A 232 -32.63 0.94 25.05
C GLU A 232 -32.25 2.43 24.95
N TYR A 233 -31.13 2.73 24.30
CA TYR A 233 -30.57 4.09 24.21
C TYR A 233 -30.78 4.76 22.83
N THR A 234 -31.33 4.06 21.82
CA THR A 234 -31.65 4.61 20.49
C THR A 234 -33.14 4.86 20.29
N GLN A 235 -33.81 5.49 21.27
CA GLN A 235 -35.27 5.70 21.27
C GLN A 235 -35.84 6.51 20.09
N ASN A 236 -35.02 7.31 19.38
CA ASN A 236 -35.45 8.16 18.27
C ASN A 236 -34.83 7.78 16.92
N TRP A 237 -34.17 6.63 16.82
CA TRP A 237 -33.52 6.15 15.60
C TRP A 237 -34.06 4.76 15.27
N GLU A 238 -34.33 4.50 13.98
CA GLU A 238 -34.64 3.15 13.51
C GLU A 238 -33.42 2.26 13.79
N VAL A 239 -33.58 1.25 14.65
CA VAL A 239 -32.51 0.36 15.11
C VAL A 239 -31.93 -0.47 13.95
N ASP A 240 -32.71 -0.66 12.88
CA ASP A 240 -32.31 -1.36 11.65
C ASP A 240 -31.41 -0.51 10.72
N ARG A 241 -31.22 0.79 10.99
CA ARG A 241 -30.33 1.69 10.23
C ARG A 241 -28.94 1.81 10.86
#